data_AF-A8RJL3-F1
#
_entry.id   AF-A8RJL3-F1
#
_cell.length_a   1.000
_cell.length_b   1.000
_cell.length_c   1.000
_cell.angle_alpha   90.00
_cell.angle_beta   90.00
_cell.angle_gamma   90.00
#
_symmetry.space_group_name_H-M   'P 1'
#
loop_
_entity.id
_entity.type
_entity.pdbx_description
1 polymer ?
#
loop_
_entity_poly.entity_id
_entity_poly.type
_entity_poly.pdbx_seq_one_letter_code
_entity_poly.pdbx_strand_id
1 'polypeptide(L)'
;MQFFFGKLVSKRTAVDLLVTPTVTIVVGVMVANFLAPPIGAGASAVGYMIMWATEQQPLLMGVLVATIVGIALTLPISSAAICAALSLVGLAGGAAVAGCCAQMVGLAVCSYRENRVNGLSSIGLGAAMLMLPNILKKPVLWLPPLITGMITGPIATCVFRLKMNGTPISSGMGTCGLVGPIGVVTGWFSPDQAAVLINETAISPVLKDWIGLALICFVLPALLSFVISEFMRKKGWIQQGDYTLM
;
A
#
# COMPACT_ATOMS: atom_id res chain seq x y z
N MET A 1 -27.81 -0.19 -9.25
CA MET A 1 -29.00 0.51 -8.72
C MET A 1 -29.04 2.00 -9.13
N GLN A 2 -27.95 2.76 -9.03
CA GLN A 2 -27.90 4.19 -9.39
C GLN A 2 -28.28 4.51 -10.85
N PHE A 3 -27.87 3.69 -11.81
CA PHE A 3 -28.16 3.91 -13.24
C PHE A 3 -29.66 3.85 -13.60
N PHE A 4 -30.46 3.11 -12.81
CA PHE A 4 -31.89 2.91 -13.08
C PHE A 4 -32.72 4.14 -12.69
N PHE A 5 -32.40 4.77 -11.57
CA PHE A 5 -33.03 6.02 -11.13
C PHE A 5 -32.61 7.23 -11.97
N GLY A 6 -31.36 7.26 -12.47
CA GLY A 6 -30.92 8.27 -13.43
C GLY A 6 -31.67 8.21 -14.76
N LYS A 7 -32.02 7.01 -15.24
CA LYS A 7 -32.85 6.82 -16.45
C LYS A 7 -34.31 7.24 -16.27
N LEU A 8 -34.85 7.16 -15.05
CA LEU A 8 -36.23 7.57 -14.75
C LEU A 8 -36.44 9.09 -14.80
N VAL A 9 -35.37 9.87 -14.60
CA VAL A 9 -35.39 11.34 -14.67
C VAL A 9 -34.94 11.86 -16.04
N SER A 10 -34.20 11.04 -16.79
CA SER A 10 -33.66 11.42 -18.09
C SER A 10 -34.75 11.62 -19.15
N LYS A 11 -34.70 12.78 -19.82
CA LYS A 11 -35.53 13.30 -20.93
C LYS A 11 -36.80 14.08 -20.56
N ARG A 12 -36.83 14.85 -19.46
CA ARG A 12 -37.99 15.74 -19.19
C ARG A 12 -37.74 17.27 -19.28
N THR A 13 -36.52 17.79 -19.18
CA THR A 13 -36.28 19.27 -19.23
C THR A 13 -34.81 19.67 -19.48
N ALA A 14 -34.53 20.91 -19.91
CA ALA A 14 -33.17 21.46 -20.13
C ALA A 14 -32.23 21.47 -18.88
N VAL A 15 -32.77 21.18 -17.69
CA VAL A 15 -32.05 21.10 -16.40
C VAL A 15 -31.51 19.68 -16.13
N ASP A 16 -31.76 18.71 -17.02
CA ASP A 16 -31.43 17.29 -16.84
C ASP A 16 -29.93 17.02 -16.60
N LEU A 17 -29.07 17.87 -17.18
CA LEU A 17 -27.61 17.78 -17.07
C LEU A 17 -27.12 17.94 -15.62
N LEU A 18 -27.86 18.65 -14.77
CA LEU A 18 -27.57 18.82 -13.34
C LEU A 18 -28.38 17.87 -12.46
N VAL A 19 -29.62 17.55 -12.85
CA VAL A 19 -30.52 16.75 -12.01
C VAL A 19 -30.12 15.27 -12.02
N THR A 20 -29.71 14.72 -13.16
CA THR A 20 -29.26 13.32 -13.24
C THR A 20 -28.02 12.98 -12.39
N PRO A 21 -26.91 13.75 -12.41
CA PRO A 21 -25.78 13.49 -11.52
C PRO A 21 -26.16 13.71 -10.04
N THR A 22 -27.00 14.70 -9.74
CA THR A 22 -27.42 14.98 -8.35
C THR A 22 -28.25 13.82 -7.77
N VAL A 23 -29.26 13.35 -8.48
CA VAL A 23 -30.11 12.23 -8.01
C VAL A 23 -29.31 10.94 -7.93
N THR A 24 -28.41 10.67 -8.88
CA THR A 24 -27.56 9.47 -8.84
C THR A 24 -26.53 9.49 -7.71
N ILE A 25 -25.99 10.66 -7.37
CA ILE A 25 -25.11 10.84 -6.20
C ILE A 25 -25.92 10.67 -4.91
N VAL A 26 -27.07 11.34 -4.77
CA VAL A 26 -27.88 11.28 -3.54
C VAL A 26 -28.37 9.85 -3.26
N VAL A 27 -28.91 9.16 -4.26
CA VAL A 27 -29.33 7.76 -4.11
C VAL A 27 -28.13 6.86 -3.85
N GLY A 28 -26.99 7.13 -4.51
CA GLY A 28 -25.73 6.42 -4.26
C GLY A 28 -25.26 6.53 -2.83
N VAL A 29 -25.19 7.76 -2.29
CA VAL A 29 -24.76 8.06 -0.93
C VAL A 29 -25.74 7.47 0.09
N MET A 30 -27.05 7.54 -0.15
CA MET A 30 -28.03 6.93 0.75
C MET A 30 -27.89 5.41 0.83
N VAL A 31 -27.74 4.74 -0.32
CA VAL A 31 -27.55 3.28 -0.36
C VAL A 31 -26.19 2.90 0.25
N ALA A 32 -25.13 3.67 -0.04
CA ALA A 32 -23.81 3.44 0.54
C ALA A 32 -23.82 3.62 2.06
N ASN A 33 -24.47 4.66 2.59
CA ASN A 33 -24.57 4.87 4.04
C ASN A 33 -25.34 3.76 4.77
N PHE A 34 -26.24 3.05 4.09
CA PHE A 34 -26.97 1.94 4.71
C PHE A 34 -26.23 0.59 4.60
N LEU A 35 -25.56 0.33 3.47
CA LEU A 35 -24.83 -0.93 3.24
C LEU A 35 -23.38 -0.92 3.73
N ALA A 36 -22.70 0.23 3.74
CA ALA A 36 -21.30 0.32 4.13
C ALA A 36 -21.04 -0.01 5.62
N PRO A 37 -21.86 0.41 6.59
CA PRO A 37 -21.61 0.11 8.01
C PRO A 37 -21.53 -1.39 8.34
N PRO A 38 -22.47 -2.27 7.93
CA PRO A 38 -22.37 -3.70 8.25
C PRO A 38 -21.18 -4.38 7.55
N ILE A 39 -20.85 -3.97 6.32
CA ILE A 39 -19.70 -4.51 5.59
C ILE A 39 -18.39 -4.04 6.25
N GLY A 40 -18.31 -2.76 6.63
CA GLY A 40 -17.17 -2.18 7.33
C GLY A 40 -16.95 -2.80 8.71
N ALA A 41 -18.02 -3.11 9.45
CA ALA A 41 -17.93 -3.83 10.71
C ALA A 41 -17.38 -5.26 10.53
N GLY A 42 -17.80 -5.96 9.48
CA GLY A 42 -17.25 -7.28 9.15
C GLY A 42 -15.77 -7.21 8.75
N ALA A 43 -15.40 -6.24 7.90
CA ALA A 43 -14.02 -6.06 7.46
C ALA A 43 -13.07 -5.64 8.60
N SER A 44 -13.52 -4.74 9.48
CA SER A 44 -12.75 -4.32 10.66
C SER A 44 -12.59 -5.44 11.68
N ALA A 45 -13.56 -6.35 11.83
CA ALA A 45 -13.40 -7.55 12.65
C ALA A 45 -12.29 -8.47 12.12
N VAL A 46 -12.23 -8.69 10.80
CA VAL A 46 -11.14 -9.43 10.16
C VAL A 46 -9.81 -8.70 10.34
N GLY A 47 -9.81 -7.38 10.18
CA GLY A 47 -8.67 -6.52 10.45
C GLY A 47 -8.11 -6.68 11.86
N TYR A 48 -9.00 -6.65 12.87
CA TYR A 48 -8.64 -6.85 14.27
C TYR A 48 -7.99 -8.23 14.49
N MET A 49 -8.50 -9.29 13.86
CA MET A 49 -7.87 -10.60 13.92
C MET A 49 -6.47 -10.61 13.31
N ILE A 50 -6.26 -9.92 12.18
CA ILE A 50 -4.92 -9.80 11.56
C ILE A 50 -3.97 -9.06 12.49
N MET A 51 -4.41 -7.95 13.09
CA MET A 51 -3.60 -7.15 14.00
C MET A 51 -3.25 -7.93 15.27
N TRP A 52 -4.23 -8.60 15.87
CA TRP A 52 -4.01 -9.50 17.01
C TRP A 52 -3.03 -10.63 16.67
N ALA A 53 -3.20 -11.29 15.53
CA ALA A 53 -2.27 -12.33 15.08
C ALA A 53 -0.85 -11.78 14.82
N THR A 54 -0.74 -10.54 14.34
CA THR A 54 0.54 -9.89 14.08
C THR A 54 1.29 -9.57 15.37
N GLU A 55 0.59 -9.19 16.43
CA GLU A 55 1.21 -9.02 17.76
C GLU A 55 1.72 -10.35 18.33
N GLN A 56 1.00 -11.46 18.11
CA GLN A 56 1.41 -12.78 18.61
C GLN A 56 2.59 -13.37 17.83
N GLN A 57 2.60 -13.24 16.50
CA GLN A 57 3.65 -13.77 15.63
C GLN A 57 4.15 -12.71 14.62
N PRO A 58 4.91 -11.70 15.09
CA PRO A 58 5.33 -10.57 14.26
C PRO A 58 6.23 -10.97 13.09
N LEU A 59 6.99 -12.05 13.21
CA LEU A 59 7.87 -12.53 12.15
C LEU A 59 7.08 -13.11 10.98
N LEU A 60 6.21 -14.10 11.24
CA LEU A 60 5.48 -14.79 10.18
C LEU A 60 4.38 -13.91 9.58
N MET A 61 3.62 -13.21 10.43
CA MET A 61 2.62 -12.24 9.95
C MET A 61 3.27 -11.05 9.25
N GLY A 62 4.46 -10.62 9.69
CA GLY A 62 5.23 -9.59 9.01
C GLY A 62 5.56 -9.96 7.57
N VAL A 63 5.98 -11.21 7.30
CA VAL A 63 6.17 -11.72 5.93
C VAL A 63 4.84 -11.68 5.16
N LEU A 64 3.79 -12.28 5.73
CA LEU A 64 2.52 -12.46 5.02
C LEU A 64 1.86 -11.13 4.67
N VAL A 65 1.74 -10.21 5.64
CA VAL A 65 1.11 -8.91 5.43
C VAL A 65 1.91 -8.07 4.44
N ALA A 66 3.24 -7.99 4.59
CA ALA A 66 4.09 -7.24 3.66
C ALA A 66 3.99 -7.79 2.23
N THR A 67 3.97 -9.12 2.08
CA THR A 67 3.92 -9.77 0.77
C THR A 67 2.55 -9.60 0.11
N ILE A 68 1.46 -9.86 0.84
CA ILE A 68 0.09 -9.79 0.31
C ILE A 68 -0.26 -8.34 -0.06
N VAL A 69 0.00 -7.39 0.84
CA VAL A 69 -0.32 -5.98 0.58
C VAL A 69 0.60 -5.40 -0.49
N GLY A 70 1.88 -5.77 -0.48
CA GLY A 70 2.82 -5.40 -1.55
C GLY A 70 2.38 -5.94 -2.93
N ILE A 71 1.91 -7.19 -2.99
CA ILE A 71 1.36 -7.76 -4.21
C ILE A 71 0.14 -6.96 -4.68
N ALA A 72 -0.79 -6.70 -3.76
CA ALA A 72 -1.99 -5.93 -4.06
C ALA A 72 -1.63 -4.55 -4.65
N LEU A 73 -0.61 -3.87 -4.12
CA LEU A 73 -0.17 -2.56 -4.59
C LEU A 73 0.31 -2.57 -6.04
N THR A 74 0.95 -3.64 -6.49
CA THR A 74 1.44 -3.75 -7.89
C THR A 74 0.34 -4.13 -8.88
N LEU A 75 -0.69 -4.84 -8.41
CA LEU A 75 -1.85 -5.24 -9.19
C LEU A 75 -2.86 -4.08 -9.28
N PRO A 76 -3.84 -4.12 -10.21
CA PRO A 76 -4.91 -3.13 -10.28
C PRO A 76 -5.94 -3.33 -9.15
N ILE A 77 -5.46 -3.67 -7.95
CA ILE A 77 -6.21 -3.89 -6.73
C ILE A 77 -5.78 -2.77 -5.79
N SER A 78 -6.71 -1.96 -5.29
CA SER A 78 -6.34 -0.85 -4.42
C SER A 78 -5.89 -1.38 -3.05
N SER A 79 -4.57 -1.54 -2.85
CA SER A 79 -3.96 -1.87 -1.55
C SER A 79 -4.37 -0.87 -0.47
N ALA A 80 -4.42 0.40 -0.81
CA ALA A 80 -4.89 1.48 0.04
C ALA A 80 -6.34 1.25 0.52
N ALA A 81 -7.24 0.83 -0.37
CA ALA A 81 -8.62 0.50 -0.01
C ALA A 81 -8.71 -0.77 0.85
N ILE A 82 -7.86 -1.78 0.62
CA ILE A 82 -7.79 -2.98 1.46
C ILE A 82 -7.35 -2.61 2.88
N CYS A 83 -6.28 -1.84 3.03
CA CYS A 83 -5.81 -1.39 4.33
C CYS A 83 -6.82 -0.48 5.04
N ALA A 84 -7.58 0.32 4.29
CA ALA A 84 -8.70 1.11 4.82
C ALA A 84 -9.85 0.23 5.32
N ALA A 85 -10.31 -0.72 4.49
CA ALA A 85 -11.42 -1.60 4.80
C ALA A 85 -11.12 -2.50 6.00
N LEU A 86 -9.87 -2.99 6.10
CA LEU A 86 -9.40 -3.80 7.23
C LEU A 86 -8.91 -2.95 8.41
N SER A 87 -8.90 -1.61 8.31
CA SER A 87 -8.38 -0.72 9.36
C SER A 87 -6.98 -1.13 9.86
N LEU A 88 -6.08 -1.49 8.94
CA LEU A 88 -4.74 -1.97 9.29
C LEU A 88 -3.86 -0.83 9.82
N VAL A 89 -3.63 -0.85 11.13
CA VAL A 89 -2.76 0.07 11.87
C VAL A 89 -1.82 -0.72 12.80
N GLY A 90 -1.03 -0.04 13.63
CA GLY A 90 -0.09 -0.68 14.55
C GLY A 90 1.02 -1.44 13.79
N LEU A 91 1.48 -2.57 14.34
CA LEU A 91 2.53 -3.40 13.74
C LEU A 91 2.13 -3.98 12.38
N ALA A 92 0.85 -4.36 12.20
CA ALA A 92 0.36 -4.88 10.92
C ALA A 92 0.39 -3.81 9.83
N GLY A 93 -0.02 -2.58 10.15
CA GLY A 93 0.11 -1.44 9.26
C GLY A 93 1.58 -1.11 8.93
N GLY A 94 2.49 -1.28 9.90
CA GLY A 94 3.94 -1.16 9.71
C GLY A 94 4.51 -2.21 8.75
N ALA A 95 4.08 -3.46 8.85
CA ALA A 95 4.44 -4.52 7.92
C ALA A 95 3.91 -4.22 6.50
N ALA A 96 2.65 -3.76 6.41
CA ALA A 96 2.01 -3.41 5.14
C ALA A 96 2.78 -2.29 4.42
N VAL A 97 3.11 -1.20 5.12
CA VAL A 97 3.86 -0.09 4.51
C VAL A 97 5.26 -0.53 4.08
N ALA A 98 5.94 -1.38 4.88
CA ALA A 98 7.26 -1.93 4.53
C ALA A 98 7.23 -2.76 3.23
N GLY A 99 6.19 -3.60 3.06
CA GLY A 99 5.99 -4.39 1.84
C GLY A 99 5.65 -3.52 0.62
N CYS A 100 4.80 -2.51 0.80
CA CYS A 100 4.48 -1.54 -0.23
C CYS A 100 5.70 -0.72 -0.67
N CYS A 101 6.51 -0.24 0.28
CA CYS A 101 7.78 0.45 0.01
C CYS A 101 8.77 -0.46 -0.71
N ALA A 102 8.86 -1.74 -0.32
CA ALA A 102 9.70 -2.73 -1.01
C ALA A 102 9.33 -2.88 -2.48
N GLN A 103 8.03 -2.89 -2.81
CA GLN A 103 7.57 -2.98 -4.19
C GLN A 103 7.88 -1.72 -4.99
N MET A 104 7.55 -0.55 -4.46
CA MET A 104 7.76 0.72 -5.16
C MET A 104 9.24 1.05 -5.34
N VAL A 105 9.99 1.10 -4.24
CA VAL A 105 11.42 1.44 -4.27
C VAL A 105 12.22 0.31 -4.94
N GLY A 106 11.84 -0.95 -4.70
CA GLY A 106 12.48 -2.09 -5.34
C GLY A 106 12.35 -2.05 -6.86
N LEU A 107 11.15 -1.85 -7.40
CA LEU A 107 10.94 -1.70 -8.84
C LEU A 107 11.60 -0.45 -9.41
N ALA A 108 11.58 0.68 -8.67
CA ALA A 108 12.25 1.91 -9.07
C ALA A 108 13.78 1.72 -9.21
N VAL A 109 14.41 1.00 -8.28
CA VAL A 109 15.86 0.74 -8.31
C VAL A 109 16.22 -0.30 -9.37
N CYS A 110 15.42 -1.37 -9.52
CA CYS A 110 15.65 -2.39 -10.56
C CYS A 110 15.56 -1.82 -11.98
N SER A 111 14.68 -0.83 -12.18
CA SER A 111 14.43 -0.16 -13.46
C SER A 111 15.30 1.07 -13.71
N TYR A 112 16.13 1.48 -12.75
CA TYR A 112 16.95 2.70 -12.84
C TYR A 112 17.92 2.71 -14.03
N ARG A 113 18.48 1.56 -14.42
CA ARG A 113 19.39 1.49 -15.57
C ARG A 113 18.71 1.85 -16.90
N GLU A 114 17.41 1.59 -17.02
CA GLU A 114 16.67 1.72 -18.27
C GLU A 114 15.88 3.03 -18.30
N ASN A 115 15.24 3.40 -17.19
CA ASN A 115 14.38 4.58 -17.10
C ASN A 115 15.02 5.78 -16.39
N ARG A 116 16.25 5.61 -15.86
CA ARG A 116 17.01 6.64 -15.13
C ARG A 116 16.17 7.31 -14.03
N VAL A 117 16.38 8.61 -13.83
CA VAL A 117 15.70 9.42 -12.81
C VAL A 117 14.19 9.47 -13.03
N ASN A 118 13.73 9.44 -14.29
CA ASN A 118 12.30 9.49 -14.63
C ASN A 118 11.57 8.23 -14.15
N GLY A 119 12.18 7.04 -14.30
CA GLY A 119 11.64 5.82 -13.73
C GLY A 119 11.65 5.82 -12.20
N LEU A 120 12.70 6.39 -11.60
CA LEU A 120 12.84 6.42 -10.15
C LEU A 120 11.73 7.27 -9.49
N SER A 121 11.46 8.45 -10.05
CA SER A 121 10.38 9.32 -9.56
C SER A 121 9.01 8.75 -9.92
N SER A 122 8.81 8.25 -11.13
CA SER A 122 7.49 7.77 -11.58
C SER A 122 7.05 6.47 -10.88
N ILE A 123 7.97 5.54 -10.62
CA ILE A 123 7.66 4.26 -9.99
C ILE A 123 7.77 4.40 -8.46
N GLY A 124 8.82 5.07 -7.99
CA GLY A 124 9.12 5.19 -6.55
C GLY A 124 8.20 6.17 -5.83
N LEU A 125 7.90 7.34 -6.41
CA LEU A 125 6.97 8.32 -5.83
C LEU A 125 5.58 8.27 -6.46
N GLY A 126 5.44 7.76 -7.68
CA GLY A 126 4.15 7.62 -8.36
C GLY A 126 3.47 6.30 -8.00
N ALA A 127 3.56 5.29 -8.86
CA ALA A 127 2.89 4.00 -8.67
C ALA A 127 3.69 2.84 -9.26
N ALA A 128 3.78 1.73 -8.52
CA ALA A 128 4.38 0.49 -9.03
C ALA A 128 3.58 -0.15 -10.17
N MET A 129 2.29 0.19 -10.27
CA MET A 129 1.40 -0.26 -11.34
C MET A 129 1.91 0.10 -12.75
N LEU A 130 2.77 1.12 -12.88
CA LEU A 130 3.43 1.46 -14.16
C LEU A 130 4.28 0.31 -14.71
N MET A 131 4.80 -0.56 -13.84
CA MET A 131 5.60 -1.74 -14.23
C MET A 131 4.76 -2.99 -14.47
N LEU A 132 3.45 -2.94 -14.22
CA LEU A 132 2.57 -4.08 -14.35
C LEU A 132 2.58 -4.71 -15.76
N PRO A 133 2.55 -3.94 -16.87
CA PRO A 133 2.60 -4.52 -18.22
C PRO A 133 3.87 -5.35 -18.46
N ASN A 134 5.00 -4.92 -17.88
CA ASN A 134 6.28 -5.63 -18.02
C ASN A 134 6.31 -6.87 -17.13
N ILE A 135 5.78 -6.77 -15.90
CA ILE A 135 5.65 -7.90 -14.98
C ILE A 135 4.74 -8.99 -15.56
N LEU A 136 3.64 -8.61 -16.23
CA LEU A 136 2.75 -9.57 -16.89
C LEU A 136 3.42 -10.30 -18.06
N LYS A 137 4.29 -9.62 -18.81
CA LYS A 137 5.09 -10.25 -19.88
C LYS A 137 6.17 -11.17 -19.32
N LYS A 138 6.80 -10.77 -18.20
CA LYS A 138 7.90 -11.51 -17.58
C LYS A 138 7.80 -11.44 -16.05
N PRO A 139 7.08 -12.39 -15.42
CA PRO A 139 6.82 -12.38 -13.97
C PRO A 139 8.08 -12.44 -13.11
N VAL A 140 9.19 -12.93 -13.68
CA VAL A 140 10.51 -12.97 -13.07
C VAL A 140 10.98 -11.58 -12.62
N LEU A 141 10.55 -10.50 -13.28
CA LEU A 141 10.89 -9.12 -12.94
C LEU A 141 10.33 -8.67 -11.57
N TRP A 142 9.32 -9.38 -11.08
CA TRP A 142 8.64 -9.07 -9.82
C TRP A 142 9.24 -9.80 -8.61
N LEU A 143 10.07 -10.82 -8.85
CA LEU A 143 10.72 -11.58 -7.77
C LEU A 143 11.64 -10.71 -6.90
N PRO A 144 12.52 -9.82 -7.43
CA PRO A 144 13.37 -8.99 -6.60
C PRO A 144 12.61 -8.17 -5.55
N PRO A 145 11.61 -7.33 -5.92
CA PRO A 145 10.87 -6.55 -4.94
C PRO A 145 9.98 -7.41 -4.03
N LEU A 146 9.47 -8.55 -4.51
CA LEU A 146 8.68 -9.48 -3.69
C LEU A 146 9.52 -10.10 -2.57
N ILE A 147 10.72 -10.59 -2.90
CA ILE A 147 11.66 -11.14 -1.92
C ILE A 147 12.12 -10.06 -0.96
N THR A 148 12.36 -8.85 -1.45
CA THR A 148 12.66 -7.72 -0.59
C THR A 148 11.53 -7.44 0.39
N GLY A 149 10.26 -7.44 -0.04
CA GLY A 149 9.10 -7.28 0.85
C GLY A 149 8.97 -8.37 1.90
N MET A 150 9.24 -9.63 1.53
CA MET A 150 9.28 -10.76 2.46
C MET A 150 10.34 -10.58 3.56
N ILE A 151 11.44 -9.87 3.27
CA ILE A 151 12.52 -9.61 4.23
C ILE A 151 12.26 -8.33 5.03
N THR A 152 11.83 -7.24 4.39
CA THR A 152 11.60 -5.95 5.06
C THR A 152 10.39 -5.97 5.98
N GLY A 153 9.37 -6.77 5.70
CA GLY A 153 8.19 -6.92 6.56
C GLY A 153 8.54 -7.37 8.00
N PRO A 154 9.21 -8.52 8.18
CA PRO A 154 9.67 -8.98 9.50
C PRO A 154 10.68 -8.05 10.16
N ILE A 155 11.54 -7.40 9.37
CA ILE A 155 12.48 -6.41 9.93
C ILE A 155 11.71 -5.21 10.49
N ALA A 156 10.65 -4.78 9.81
CA ALA A 156 9.77 -3.72 10.28
C ALA A 156 9.06 -4.09 11.59
N THR A 157 8.50 -5.30 11.67
CA THR A 157 7.73 -5.72 12.85
C THR A 157 8.57 -6.18 14.02
N CYS A 158 9.65 -6.94 13.80
CA CYS A 158 10.44 -7.54 14.88
C CYS A 158 11.59 -6.66 15.36
N VAL A 159 12.31 -6.01 14.44
CA VAL A 159 13.55 -5.28 14.77
C VAL A 159 13.24 -3.84 15.14
N PHE A 160 12.55 -3.12 14.25
CA PHE A 160 12.24 -1.71 14.45
C PHE A 160 10.89 -1.49 15.14
N ARG A 161 10.05 -2.54 15.23
CA ARG A 161 8.68 -2.47 15.75
C ARG A 161 7.92 -1.26 15.20
N LEU A 162 8.07 -1.03 13.89
CA LEU A 162 7.51 0.12 13.21
C LEU A 162 5.99 0.00 13.27
N LYS A 163 5.35 0.96 13.92
CA LYS A 163 3.89 1.02 14.02
C LYS A 163 3.34 2.12 13.11
N MET A 164 2.38 1.76 12.27
CA MET A 164 1.62 2.73 11.48
C MET A 164 0.36 3.10 12.25
N ASN A 165 0.43 4.20 13.00
CA ASN A 165 -0.71 4.66 13.81
C ASN A 165 -1.48 5.81 13.15
N GLY A 166 -1.11 6.18 11.92
CA GLY A 166 -1.83 7.17 11.12
C GLY A 166 -3.07 6.59 10.45
N THR A 167 -3.56 7.25 9.41
CA THR A 167 -4.74 6.77 8.69
C THR A 167 -4.47 5.38 8.08
N PRO A 168 -5.39 4.41 8.21
CA PRO A 168 -5.17 3.05 7.71
C PRO A 168 -4.88 2.97 6.20
N ILE A 169 -5.37 3.96 5.44
CA ILE A 169 -5.09 4.12 4.01
C ILE A 169 -3.58 4.23 3.75
N SER A 170 -2.85 4.96 4.61
CA SER A 170 -1.40 5.16 4.44
C SER A 170 -0.60 3.85 4.50
N SER A 171 -1.08 2.85 5.26
CA SER A 171 -0.44 1.53 5.35
C SER A 171 -0.32 0.85 3.98
N GLY A 172 -1.28 1.10 3.08
CA GLY A 172 -1.35 0.50 1.75
C GLY A 172 -0.74 1.34 0.63
N MET A 173 -0.18 2.52 0.92
CA MET A 173 0.29 3.47 -0.10
C MET A 173 1.81 3.41 -0.36
N GLY A 174 2.59 2.79 0.52
CA GLY A 174 4.04 2.72 0.36
C GLY A 174 4.70 4.10 0.23
N THR A 175 5.59 4.27 -0.74
CA THR A 175 6.27 5.55 -1.02
C THR A 175 5.50 6.46 -1.98
N CYS A 176 4.27 6.09 -2.42
CA CYS A 176 3.42 6.94 -3.26
C CYS A 176 3.24 8.31 -2.62
N GLY A 177 3.73 9.39 -3.24
CA GLY A 177 3.66 10.75 -2.68
C GLY A 177 4.18 10.88 -1.25
N LEU A 178 5.02 9.93 -0.79
CA LEU A 178 5.48 9.80 0.60
C LEU A 178 4.34 9.54 1.62
N VAL A 179 3.15 9.13 1.18
CA VAL A 179 1.96 8.97 2.03
C VAL A 179 2.15 7.90 3.11
N GLY A 180 2.86 6.81 2.83
CA GLY A 180 3.22 5.81 3.83
C GLY A 180 4.13 6.39 4.91
N PRO A 181 5.35 6.86 4.59
CA PRO A 181 6.24 7.47 5.58
C PRO A 181 5.58 8.62 6.36
N ILE A 182 4.83 9.49 5.69
CA ILE A 182 4.09 10.58 6.33
C ILE A 182 3.04 10.01 7.29
N GLY A 183 2.30 8.97 6.90
CA GLY A 183 1.32 8.30 7.77
C GLY A 183 1.94 7.70 9.02
N VAL A 184 3.16 7.17 8.94
CA VAL A 184 3.86 6.64 10.12
C VAL A 184 4.20 7.79 11.07
N VAL A 185 4.78 8.86 10.53
CA VAL A 185 5.19 10.03 11.31
C VAL A 185 3.99 10.74 11.94
N THR A 186 2.93 10.99 11.17
CA THR A 186 1.71 11.63 11.70
C THR A 186 1.05 10.75 12.75
N GLY A 187 1.06 9.43 12.57
CA GLY A 187 0.56 8.46 13.54
C GLY A 187 1.31 8.44 14.86
N TRP A 188 2.62 8.74 14.87
CA TRP A 188 3.38 8.86 16.12
C TRP A 188 2.93 10.06 16.94
N PHE A 189 2.70 11.21 16.31
CA PHE A 189 2.29 12.43 16.99
C PHE A 189 0.78 12.50 17.26
N SER A 190 -0.03 12.00 16.32
CA SER A 190 -1.49 12.12 16.29
C SER A 190 -2.09 10.79 15.82
N PRO A 191 -2.27 9.80 16.72
CA PRO A 191 -2.81 8.50 16.33
C PRO A 191 -4.27 8.65 15.85
N ASP A 192 -4.59 7.93 14.78
CA ASP A 192 -5.95 7.90 14.22
C ASP A 192 -6.90 7.10 15.12
N GLN A 193 -8.23 7.29 14.95
CA GLN A 193 -9.24 6.60 15.75
C GLN A 193 -9.07 5.07 15.69
N ALA A 194 -8.70 4.53 14.52
CA ALA A 194 -8.44 3.10 14.36
C ALA A 194 -7.27 2.60 15.23
N ALA A 195 -6.22 3.42 15.41
CA ALA A 195 -5.07 3.07 16.25
C ALA A 195 -5.42 3.15 17.74
N VAL A 196 -6.18 4.18 18.13
CA VAL A 196 -6.65 4.35 19.52
C VAL A 196 -7.52 3.18 19.98
N LEU A 197 -8.36 2.63 19.10
CA LEU A 197 -9.20 1.45 19.39
C LEU A 197 -8.40 0.18 19.75
N ILE A 198 -7.12 0.12 19.38
CA ILE A 198 -6.23 -1.02 19.63
C ILE A 198 -5.27 -0.70 20.80
N ASN A 199 -5.53 0.39 21.53
CA ASN A 199 -4.70 0.91 22.63
C ASN A 199 -3.32 1.40 22.18
N GLU A 200 -3.15 1.77 20.91
CA GLU A 200 -1.96 2.49 20.49
C GLU A 200 -2.05 3.95 20.94
N THR A 201 -0.96 4.45 21.52
CA THR A 201 -0.86 5.82 22.02
C THR A 201 0.13 6.62 21.19
N ALA A 202 0.04 7.95 21.29
CA ALA A 202 1.03 8.82 20.70
C ALA A 202 2.41 8.49 21.30
N ILE A 203 3.40 8.30 20.43
CA ILE A 203 4.77 7.99 20.81
C ILE A 203 5.60 9.22 20.50
N SER A 204 6.46 9.65 21.43
CA SER A 204 7.50 10.62 21.11
C SER A 204 8.62 9.90 20.36
N PRO A 205 8.78 10.09 19.03
CA PRO A 205 9.73 9.32 18.25
C PRO A 205 11.16 9.64 18.67
N VAL A 206 11.94 8.59 18.91
CA VAL A 206 13.37 8.69 19.23
C VAL A 206 14.18 8.53 17.93
N LEU A 207 15.45 8.91 17.94
CA LEU A 207 16.34 8.80 16.77
C LEU A 207 16.31 7.40 16.11
N LYS A 208 16.11 6.34 16.91
CA LYS A 208 15.98 4.95 16.41
C LYS A 208 14.78 4.75 15.49
N ASP A 209 13.65 5.40 15.76
CA ASP A 209 12.42 5.26 14.97
C ASP A 209 12.56 5.95 13.61
N TRP A 210 13.19 7.12 13.59
CA TRP A 210 13.53 7.83 12.35
C TRP A 210 14.51 7.05 11.47
N ILE A 211 15.53 6.45 12.09
CA ILE A 211 16.48 5.58 11.38
C ILE A 211 15.76 4.33 10.85
N GLY A 212 14.88 3.72 11.66
CA GLY A 212 14.08 2.58 11.25
C GLY A 212 13.18 2.88 10.06
N LEU A 213 12.49 4.02 10.09
CA LEU A 213 11.63 4.49 9.00
C LEU A 213 12.43 4.69 7.71
N ALA A 214 13.55 5.41 7.77
CA ALA A 214 14.40 5.66 6.60
C ALA A 214 14.98 4.35 6.03
N LEU A 215 15.41 3.43 6.91
CA LEU A 215 15.93 2.13 6.52
C LEU A 215 14.86 1.28 5.84
N ILE A 216 13.67 1.15 6.45
CA ILE A 216 12.61 0.26 5.95
C ILE A 216 11.95 0.83 4.69
N CYS A 217 11.73 2.14 4.60
CA CYS A 217 10.99 2.72 3.48
C CYS A 217 11.87 2.94 2.25
N PHE A 218 13.18 3.17 2.39
CA PHE A 218 14.04 3.53 1.27
C PHE A 218 15.29 2.66 1.16
N VAL A 219 16.12 2.60 2.21
CA VAL A 219 17.48 2.04 2.10
C VAL A 219 17.48 0.53 1.93
N LEU A 220 16.79 -0.22 2.79
CA LEU A 220 16.69 -1.67 2.72
C LEU A 220 15.98 -2.12 1.44
N PRO A 221 14.80 -1.55 1.06
CA PRO A 221 14.19 -1.80 -0.23
C PRO A 221 15.13 -1.63 -1.43
N ALA A 222 15.88 -0.53 -1.45
CA ALA A 222 16.80 -0.21 -2.55
C ALA A 222 17.96 -1.20 -2.61
N LEU A 223 18.65 -1.43 -1.48
CA LEU A 223 19.82 -2.31 -1.41
C LEU A 223 19.46 -3.77 -1.71
N LEU A 224 18.43 -4.31 -1.07
CA LEU A 224 18.05 -5.71 -1.23
C LEU A 224 17.57 -5.98 -2.66
N SER A 225 16.69 -5.12 -3.20
CA SER A 225 16.19 -5.30 -4.57
C SER A 225 17.29 -5.12 -5.61
N PHE A 226 18.25 -4.21 -5.39
CA PHE A 226 19.41 -4.06 -6.26
C PHE A 226 20.29 -5.30 -6.26
N VAL A 227 20.64 -5.84 -5.09
CA VAL A 227 21.47 -7.05 -4.98
C VAL A 227 20.78 -8.25 -5.60
N ILE A 228 19.49 -8.45 -5.32
CA ILE A 228 18.71 -9.58 -5.87
C ILE A 228 18.57 -9.45 -7.38
N SER A 229 18.25 -8.26 -7.88
CA SER A 229 18.12 -8.04 -9.34
C SER A 229 19.46 -8.21 -10.06
N GLU A 230 20.59 -7.78 -9.49
CA GLU A 230 21.90 -7.98 -10.12
C GLU A 230 22.30 -9.46 -10.14
N PHE A 231 21.97 -10.21 -9.09
CA PHE A 231 22.15 -11.66 -9.08
C PHE A 231 21.29 -12.35 -10.15
N MET A 232 20.05 -11.93 -10.33
CA MET A 232 19.15 -12.46 -11.36
C MET A 232 19.58 -12.05 -12.77
N ARG A 233 20.16 -10.86 -12.96
CA ARG A 233 20.80 -10.43 -14.21
C ARG A 233 22.01 -11.29 -14.55
N LYS A 234 22.87 -11.63 -13.58
CA LYS A 234 24.02 -12.53 -13.78
C LYS A 234 23.60 -13.95 -14.21
N LYS A 235 22.45 -14.43 -13.74
CA LYS A 235 21.85 -15.70 -14.17
C LYS A 235 21.14 -15.63 -15.55
N GLY A 236 21.09 -14.47 -16.19
CA GLY A 236 20.39 -14.27 -17.46
C GLY A 236 18.87 -14.25 -17.34
N TRP A 237 18.33 -14.28 -16.13
CA TRP A 237 16.88 -14.27 -15.88
C TRP A 237 16.26 -12.89 -16.17
N ILE A 238 17.03 -11.82 -16.00
CA ILE A 238 16.65 -10.44 -16.32
C ILE A 238 17.61 -9.94 -17.41
N GLN A 239 17.06 -9.46 -18.52
CA GLN A 239 17.82 -8.90 -19.63
C GLN A 239 17.71 -7.37 -19.64
N GLN A 240 18.64 -6.71 -20.32
CA GLN A 240 18.56 -5.26 -20.50
C GLN A 240 17.35 -4.93 -21.38
N GLY A 241 16.51 -4.00 -20.89
CA GLY A 241 15.32 -3.52 -21.59
C GLY A 241 14.02 -4.09 -21.05
N ASP A 242 14.06 -5.12 -20.20
CA ASP A 242 12.87 -5.76 -19.61
C ASP A 242 12.08 -4.81 -18.69
N TYR A 243 12.73 -3.81 -18.08
CA TYR A 243 12.14 -2.81 -17.20
C TYR A 243 11.84 -1.48 -17.91
N THR A 244 12.03 -1.36 -19.23
CA THR A 244 11.78 -0.11 -19.97
C THR A 244 10.30 0.27 -19.85
N LEU A 245 10.03 1.49 -19.39
CA LEU A 245 8.69 2.07 -19.40
C LEU A 245 8.33 2.45 -20.85
N MET A 246 7.15 2.02 -21.31
CA MET A 246 6.60 2.39 -22.62
C MET A 246 6.04 3.81 -22.61
#